data_AF-A0A2J5PCK7-F1
#
_entry.id   AF-A0A2J5PCK7-F1
#
_cell.length_a   1.000
_cell.length_b   1.000
_cell.length_c   1.000
_cell.angle_alpha   90.00
_cell.angle_beta   90.00
_cell.angle_gamma   90.00
#
_symmetry.space_group_name_H-M   'P 1'
#
loop_
_entity.id
_entity.type
_entity.pdbx_description
1 polymer ?
#
loop_
_entity_poly.entity_id
_entity_poly.type
_entity_poly.pdbx_seq_one_letter_code
_entity_poly.pdbx_strand_id
1 'polypeptide(L)'
;LAISSWRALIGFSIGGSIGLVLGLISGLSRWGERLLDTSIQMLRNVPHLALIPLVILWFGIDESAKIFLVALGTMFPIYINTWHGIRNIDRGLVEMARSYGLSGFALFRHVILPGALPSIMVGIRFALGLMWLTLIVAETISANAGIGYLAMNAREFLQTDVVVVAIILYAILGKLADFSAQLLERVWLRWNPAYHLQEANA
;
A
#
# COMPACT_ATOMS: atom_id res chain seq x y z
N LEU A 1 1.76 19.91 -6.62
CA LEU A 1 1.86 19.41 -5.24
C LEU A 1 0.49 19.03 -4.69
N ALA A 2 -0.41 19.98 -4.38
CA ALA A 2 -1.71 19.69 -3.77
C ALA A 2 -2.57 18.65 -4.53
N ILE A 3 -2.69 18.79 -5.85
CA ILE A 3 -3.47 17.87 -6.69
C ILE A 3 -2.87 16.44 -6.67
N SER A 4 -1.55 16.33 -6.84
CA SER A 4 -0.86 15.03 -6.80
C SER A 4 -1.00 14.37 -5.42
N SER A 5 -0.83 15.11 -4.33
CA SER A 5 -1.01 14.60 -2.97
C SER A 5 -2.45 14.14 -2.71
N TRP A 6 -3.45 14.88 -3.20
CA TRP A 6 -4.86 14.51 -3.08
C TRP A 6 -5.17 13.19 -3.80
N ARG A 7 -4.74 13.06 -5.06
CA ARG A 7 -4.88 11.81 -5.85
C ARG A 7 -4.21 10.63 -5.16
N ALA A 8 -3.00 10.84 -4.65
CA ALA A 8 -2.23 9.83 -3.93
C ALA A 8 -3.00 9.33 -2.71
N LEU A 9 -3.45 10.25 -1.84
CA LEU A 9 -4.16 9.91 -0.61
C LEU A 9 -5.47 9.18 -0.87
N ILE A 10 -6.29 9.64 -1.82
CA ILE A 10 -7.55 8.95 -2.15
C ILE A 10 -7.28 7.55 -2.70
N GLY A 11 -6.37 7.45 -3.68
CA GLY A 11 -6.03 6.16 -4.28
C GLY A 11 -5.53 5.18 -3.22
N PHE A 12 -4.65 5.64 -2.32
CA PHE A 12 -4.15 4.86 -1.21
C PHE A 12 -5.24 4.47 -0.21
N SER A 13 -6.15 5.37 0.15
CA SER A 13 -7.26 5.05 1.05
C SER A 13 -8.18 3.98 0.44
N ILE A 14 -8.56 4.12 -0.83
CA ILE A 14 -9.41 3.15 -1.52
C ILE A 14 -8.70 1.80 -1.65
N GLY A 15 -7.50 1.80 -2.24
CA GLY A 15 -6.72 0.58 -2.46
C GLY A 15 -6.33 -0.10 -1.17
N GLY A 16 -5.91 0.68 -0.17
CA GLY A 16 -5.53 0.18 1.14
C GLY A 16 -6.71 -0.40 1.92
N SER A 17 -7.88 0.26 1.92
CA SER A 17 -9.08 -0.31 2.54
C SER A 17 -9.50 -1.62 1.87
N ILE A 18 -9.51 -1.67 0.54
CA ILE A 18 -9.86 -2.88 -0.21
C ILE A 18 -8.86 -4.01 0.07
N GLY A 19 -7.56 -3.71 -0.01
CA GLY A 19 -6.49 -4.67 0.24
C GLY A 19 -6.54 -5.22 1.66
N LEU A 20 -6.80 -4.37 2.66
CA LEU A 20 -6.90 -4.76 4.06
C LEU A 20 -8.13 -5.66 4.28
N VAL A 21 -9.30 -5.27 3.78
CA VAL A 21 -10.54 -6.07 3.91
C VAL A 21 -10.37 -7.44 3.25
N LEU A 22 -9.86 -7.48 2.02
CA LEU A 22 -9.64 -8.76 1.32
C LEU A 22 -8.59 -9.61 2.02
N GLY A 23 -7.52 -9.01 2.54
CA GLY A 23 -6.46 -9.72 3.25
C GLY A 23 -6.96 -10.30 4.58
N LEU A 24 -7.84 -9.58 5.29
CA LEU A 24 -8.52 -10.11 6.48
C LEU A 24 -9.43 -11.28 6.13
N ILE A 25 -10.24 -11.17 5.07
CA ILE A 25 -11.17 -12.22 4.63
C ILE A 25 -10.40 -13.48 4.22
N SER A 26 -9.36 -13.35 3.41
CA SER A 26 -8.56 -14.49 2.95
C SER A 26 -7.67 -15.09 4.05
N GLY A 27 -7.20 -14.27 5.01
CA GLY A 27 -6.39 -14.73 6.14
C GLY A 27 -7.21 -15.49 7.18
N LEU A 28 -8.47 -15.09 7.40
CA LEU A 28 -9.37 -15.73 8.37
C LEU A 28 -10.13 -16.94 7.80
N SER A 29 -10.40 -16.96 6.49
CA SER A 29 -11.20 -18.00 5.84
C SER A 29 -10.37 -18.91 4.94
N ARG A 30 -10.45 -20.24 5.16
CA ARG A 30 -9.84 -21.25 4.27
C ARG A 30 -10.43 -21.24 2.85
N TRP A 31 -11.69 -20.84 2.70
CA TRP A 31 -12.33 -20.70 1.39
C TRP A 31 -11.90 -19.41 0.70
N GLY A 32 -11.76 -18.33 1.46
CA GLY A 32 -11.19 -17.07 0.99
C GLY A 32 -9.76 -17.26 0.51
N GLU A 33 -8.94 -18.00 1.26
CA GLU A 33 -7.57 -18.40 0.87
C GLU A 33 -7.57 -19.10 -0.50
N ARG A 34 -8.34 -20.17 -0.70
CA ARG A 34 -8.28 -20.92 -1.96
C ARG A 34 -8.79 -20.15 -3.18
N LEU A 35 -9.82 -19.33 -3.02
CA LEU A 35 -10.45 -18.62 -4.14
C LEU A 35 -9.76 -17.27 -4.40
N LEU A 36 -9.61 -16.43 -3.37
CA LEU A 36 -9.10 -15.08 -3.53
C LEU A 36 -7.58 -15.07 -3.67
N ASP A 37 -6.85 -15.92 -2.95
CA ASP A 37 -5.40 -15.85 -2.98
C ASP A 37 -4.84 -16.23 -4.34
N THR A 38 -5.34 -17.31 -4.95
CA THR A 38 -4.95 -17.69 -6.32
C THR A 38 -5.29 -16.59 -7.32
N SER A 39 -6.49 -16.01 -7.26
CA SER A 39 -6.88 -14.91 -8.16
C SER A 39 -6.02 -13.65 -7.97
N ILE A 40 -5.73 -13.28 -6.73
CA ILE A 40 -4.93 -12.08 -6.43
C ILE A 40 -3.46 -12.30 -6.78
N GLN A 41 -2.91 -13.49 -6.55
CA GLN A 41 -1.56 -13.83 -6.99
C GLN A 41 -1.43 -13.81 -8.52
N MET A 42 -2.44 -14.31 -9.25
CA MET A 42 -2.47 -14.20 -10.71
C MET A 42 -2.52 -12.73 -11.15
N LEU A 43 -3.39 -11.92 -10.52
CA LEU A 43 -3.54 -10.51 -10.87
C LEU A 43 -2.28 -9.70 -10.54
N ARG A 44 -1.57 -10.03 -9.47
CA ARG A 44 -0.28 -9.43 -9.08
C ARG A 44 0.81 -9.66 -10.13
N ASN A 45 0.80 -10.81 -10.80
CA ASN A 45 1.78 -11.11 -11.84
C ASN A 45 1.59 -10.23 -13.08
N VAL A 46 0.40 -9.65 -13.26
CA VAL A 46 0.16 -8.64 -14.28
C VAL A 46 0.73 -7.31 -13.78
N PRO A 47 1.75 -6.74 -14.45
CA PRO A 47 2.27 -5.44 -14.05
C PRO A 47 1.14 -4.40 -14.16
N HIS A 48 0.74 -3.81 -13.03
CA HIS A 48 -0.37 -2.84 -13.02
C HIS A 48 -0.10 -1.62 -13.89
N LEU A 49 1.17 -1.28 -14.09
CA LEU A 49 1.59 -0.23 -15.02
C LEU A 49 1.30 -0.58 -16.49
N ALA A 50 1.24 -1.87 -16.86
CA ALA A 50 0.84 -2.27 -18.21
C ALA A 50 -0.67 -2.14 -18.43
N LEU A 51 -1.47 -1.98 -17.37
CA LEU A 51 -2.90 -1.74 -17.47
C LEU A 51 -3.23 -0.29 -17.82
N ILE A 52 -2.25 0.63 -17.82
CA ILE A 52 -2.48 2.06 -18.04
C ILE A 52 -3.30 2.33 -19.31
N PRO A 53 -2.96 1.78 -20.50
CA PRO A 53 -3.75 2.03 -21.71
C PRO A 53 -5.20 1.55 -21.60
N LEU A 54 -5.42 0.39 -20.97
CA LEU A 54 -6.76 -0.15 -20.74
C LEU A 54 -7.57 0.72 -19.78
N VAL A 55 -6.94 1.17 -18.70
CA VAL A 55 -7.58 2.06 -17.72
C VAL A 55 -7.96 3.39 -18.38
N ILE A 56 -7.09 3.94 -19.23
CA ILE A 56 -7.40 5.16 -19.99
C ILE A 56 -8.58 4.90 -20.96
N LEU A 57 -8.63 3.74 -21.61
CA LEU A 57 -9.74 3.41 -22.51
C LEU A 57 -11.09 3.31 -21.77
N TRP A 58 -11.11 2.78 -20.54
CA TRP A 58 -12.33 2.62 -19.76
C TRP A 58 -12.76 3.88 -19.00
N PHE A 59 -11.81 4.53 -18.34
CA PHE A 59 -12.08 5.66 -17.44
C PHE A 59 -11.76 7.02 -18.06
N GLY A 60 -11.20 7.05 -19.26
CA GLY A 60 -10.72 8.27 -19.90
C GLY A 60 -9.40 8.77 -19.31
N ILE A 61 -9.09 10.03 -19.62
CA ILE A 61 -7.89 10.76 -19.14
C ILE A 61 -8.16 11.54 -17.83
N ASP A 62 -9.32 11.27 -17.22
CA ASP A 62 -9.80 11.96 -16.04
C ASP A 62 -9.03 11.56 -14.77
N GLU A 63 -9.41 12.16 -13.65
CA GLU A 63 -8.79 11.87 -12.34
C GLU A 63 -9.07 10.45 -11.85
N SER A 64 -10.19 9.86 -12.27
CA SER A 64 -10.60 8.50 -11.94
C SER A 64 -9.55 7.47 -12.36
N ALA A 65 -8.99 7.58 -13.57
CA ALA A 65 -7.98 6.66 -14.09
C ALA A 65 -6.71 6.62 -13.20
N LYS A 66 -6.23 7.78 -12.78
CA LYS A 66 -5.02 7.92 -11.93
C LYS A 66 -5.29 7.35 -10.53
N ILE A 67 -6.43 7.69 -9.94
CA ILE A 67 -6.85 7.19 -8.63
C ILE A 67 -6.98 5.66 -8.67
N PHE A 68 -7.58 5.11 -9.73
CA PHE A 68 -7.73 3.66 -9.91
C PHE A 68 -6.38 2.95 -9.98
N LEU A 69 -5.43 3.47 -10.77
CA LEU A 69 -4.08 2.89 -10.87
C LEU A 69 -3.36 2.89 -9.53
N VAL A 70 -3.44 4.00 -8.79
CA VAL A 70 -2.84 4.10 -7.45
C VAL A 70 -3.53 3.14 -6.48
N ALA A 71 -4.86 3.03 -6.51
CA ALA A 71 -5.60 2.09 -5.68
C ALA A 71 -5.20 0.65 -5.97
N LEU A 72 -5.07 0.28 -7.24
CA LEU A 72 -4.69 -1.06 -7.65
C LEU A 72 -3.23 -1.37 -7.25
N GLY A 73 -2.31 -0.42 -7.41
CA GLY A 73 -0.90 -0.57 -7.00
C GLY A 73 -0.72 -0.66 -5.48
N THR A 74 -1.56 -0.01 -4.68
CA THR A 74 -1.49 -0.02 -3.21
C THR A 74 -2.24 -1.19 -2.58
N MET A 75 -3.26 -1.72 -3.26
CA MET A 75 -4.07 -2.84 -2.80
C MET A 75 -3.25 -4.13 -2.61
N PHE A 76 -2.45 -4.52 -3.60
CA PHE A 76 -1.68 -5.77 -3.57
C PHE A 76 -0.73 -5.89 -2.37
N PRO A 77 0.17 -4.93 -2.12
CA PRO A 77 1.11 -5.07 -1.01
C PRO A 77 0.41 -5.09 0.36
N ILE A 78 -0.68 -4.35 0.52
CA ILE A 78 -1.47 -4.36 1.76
C ILE A 78 -2.18 -5.70 1.93
N TYR A 79 -2.80 -6.23 0.87
CA TYR A 79 -3.44 -7.56 0.88
C TYR A 79 -2.45 -8.66 1.30
N ILE A 80 -1.32 -8.74 0.60
CA ILE A 80 -0.33 -9.83 0.76
C ILE A 80 0.23 -9.82 2.18
N ASN A 81 0.63 -8.65 2.68
CA ASN A 81 1.19 -8.54 4.02
C ASN A 81 0.13 -8.76 5.11
N THR A 82 -1.12 -8.32 4.89
CA THR A 82 -2.20 -8.62 5.84
C THR A 82 -2.45 -10.12 5.92
N TRP A 83 -2.54 -10.79 4.77
CA TRP A 83 -2.72 -12.25 4.70
C TRP A 83 -1.57 -13.01 5.36
N HIS A 84 -0.32 -12.70 5.01
CA HIS A 84 0.86 -13.30 5.61
C HIS A 84 0.94 -13.05 7.11
N GLY A 85 0.61 -11.84 7.56
CA GLY A 85 0.58 -11.47 8.98
C GLY A 85 -0.37 -12.33 9.80
N ILE A 86 -1.56 -12.61 9.28
CA ILE A 86 -2.57 -13.46 9.95
C ILE A 86 -2.13 -14.92 9.94
N ARG A 87 -1.53 -15.40 8.85
CA ARG A 87 -1.18 -16.81 8.68
C ARG A 87 0.06 -17.23 9.45
N ASN A 88 0.99 -16.30 9.67
CA ASN A 88 2.24 -16.55 10.39
C ASN A 88 2.12 -16.38 11.92
N ILE A 89 0.91 -16.10 12.43
CA ILE A 89 0.69 -16.06 13.89
C ILE A 89 0.95 -17.44 14.48
N ASP A 90 1.66 -17.49 15.59
CA ASP A 90 1.92 -18.72 16.32
C ASP A 90 0.61 -19.43 16.68
N ARG A 91 0.48 -20.68 16.24
CA ARG A 91 -0.68 -21.52 16.55
C ARG A 91 -0.83 -21.72 18.06
N GLY A 92 0.28 -21.78 18.79
CA GLY A 92 0.29 -21.87 20.25
C GLY A 92 -0.38 -20.68 20.93
N LEU A 93 -0.16 -19.46 20.44
CA LEU A 93 -0.84 -18.26 20.95
C LEU A 93 -2.36 -18.32 20.72
N VAL A 94 -2.78 -18.82 19.56
CA VAL A 94 -4.19 -18.98 19.22
C VAL A 94 -4.86 -20.07 20.06
N GLU A 95 -4.18 -21.21 20.26
CA GLU A 95 -4.66 -22.32 21.09
C GLU A 95 -4.73 -21.92 22.57
N MET A 96 -3.71 -21.24 23.08
CA MET A 96 -3.69 -20.68 24.43
C MET A 96 -4.89 -19.75 24.64
N ALA A 97 -5.12 -18.79 23.75
CA ALA A 97 -6.24 -17.87 23.85
C ALA A 97 -7.61 -18.59 23.86
N ARG A 98 -7.75 -19.66 23.07
CA ARG A 98 -8.96 -20.50 23.09
C ARG A 98 -9.14 -21.22 24.42
N SER A 99 -8.07 -21.71 25.04
CA SER A 99 -8.11 -22.32 26.38
C SER A 99 -8.50 -21.33 27.47
N TYR A 100 -8.20 -20.03 27.29
CA TYR A 100 -8.70 -18.94 28.14
C TYR A 100 -10.14 -18.49 27.81
N GLY A 101 -10.83 -19.18 26.90
CA GLY A 101 -12.23 -18.89 26.54
C GLY A 101 -12.42 -17.82 25.46
N LEU A 102 -11.35 -17.29 24.85
CA LEU A 102 -11.50 -16.37 23.73
C LEU A 102 -11.97 -17.11 22.47
N SER A 103 -13.08 -16.66 21.90
CA SER A 103 -13.62 -17.18 20.64
C SER A 103 -14.13 -16.07 19.72
N GLY A 104 -14.25 -16.37 18.43
CA GLY A 104 -14.81 -15.46 17.42
C GLY A 104 -14.13 -14.08 17.36
N PHE A 105 -14.93 -13.03 17.55
CA PHE A 105 -14.45 -11.64 17.48
C PHE A 105 -13.48 -11.28 18.61
N ALA A 106 -13.62 -11.87 19.80
CA ALA A 106 -12.72 -11.62 20.92
C ALA A 106 -11.31 -12.13 20.62
N LEU A 107 -11.21 -13.33 20.02
CA LEU A 107 -9.94 -13.90 19.54
C LEU A 107 -9.34 -13.05 18.42
N PHE A 108 -10.18 -12.57 17.48
CA PHE A 108 -9.72 -11.68 16.42
C PHE A 108 -9.10 -10.39 16.97
N ARG A 109 -9.82 -9.67 17.84
CA ARG A 109 -9.40 -8.35 18.34
C ARG A 109 -8.19 -8.41 19.26
N HIS A 110 -8.07 -9.45 20.10
CA HIS A 110 -7.02 -9.51 21.13
C HIS A 110 -5.79 -10.31 20.74
N VAL A 111 -5.87 -11.17 19.71
CA VAL A 111 -4.77 -12.06 19.34
C VAL A 111 -4.42 -11.89 17.86
N ILE A 112 -5.40 -12.07 16.98
CA ILE A 112 -5.14 -12.12 15.54
C ILE A 112 -4.74 -10.74 15.00
N LEU A 113 -5.54 -9.71 15.27
CA LEU A 113 -5.30 -8.35 14.81
C LEU A 113 -3.97 -7.78 15.35
N PRO A 114 -3.67 -7.84 16.66
CA PRO A 114 -2.37 -7.38 17.15
C PRO A 114 -1.21 -8.25 16.64
N GLY A 115 -1.38 -9.57 16.53
CA GLY A 115 -0.35 -10.45 15.97
C GLY A 115 -0.03 -10.17 14.49
N ALA A 116 -1.03 -9.80 13.69
CA ALA A 116 -0.85 -9.45 12.28
C ALA A 116 -0.40 -8.00 12.04
N LEU A 117 -0.59 -7.11 13.02
CA LEU A 117 -0.34 -5.68 12.91
C LEU A 117 1.08 -5.33 12.40
N PRO A 118 2.17 -5.98 12.86
CA PRO A 118 3.52 -5.71 12.34
C PRO A 118 3.62 -5.95 10.83
N SER A 119 3.04 -7.04 10.34
CA SER A 119 3.06 -7.34 8.91
C SER A 119 2.18 -6.37 8.13
N ILE A 120 0.99 -6.02 8.64
CA ILE A 120 0.13 -5.00 8.01
C ILE A 120 0.88 -3.67 7.85
N MET A 121 1.66 -3.25 8.85
CA MET A 121 2.47 -2.03 8.77
C MET A 121 3.54 -2.10 7.68
N VAL A 122 4.20 -3.26 7.50
CA VAL A 122 5.14 -3.47 6.39
C VAL A 122 4.43 -3.32 5.04
N GLY A 123 3.22 -3.87 4.91
CA GLY A 123 2.39 -3.70 3.71
C GLY A 123 2.03 -2.25 3.43
N ILE A 124 1.62 -1.50 4.46
CA ILE A 124 1.32 -0.07 4.38
C ILE A 124 2.54 0.74 3.96
N ARG A 125 3.72 0.48 4.55
CA ARG A 125 4.97 1.16 4.20
C ARG A 125 5.33 0.94 2.73
N PHE A 126 5.25 -0.32 2.28
CA PHE A 126 5.54 -0.64 0.89
C PHE A 126 4.51 -0.03 -0.07
N ALA A 127 3.23 -0.01 0.31
CA ALA A 127 2.18 0.66 -0.45
C ALA A 127 2.38 2.17 -0.57
N LEU A 128 2.83 2.86 0.49
CA LEU A 128 3.13 4.29 0.44
C LEU A 128 4.24 4.63 -0.57
N GLY A 129 5.26 3.78 -0.69
CA GLY A 129 6.28 3.90 -1.73
C GLY A 129 5.73 3.68 -3.14
N LEU A 130 4.99 2.59 -3.33
CA LEU A 130 4.38 2.25 -4.63
C LEU A 130 3.32 3.26 -5.09
N MET A 131 2.62 3.90 -4.15
CA MET A 131 1.64 4.96 -4.41
C MET A 131 2.27 6.10 -5.22
N TRP A 132 3.44 6.61 -4.78
CA TRP A 132 4.13 7.68 -5.49
C TRP A 132 4.68 7.23 -6.83
N LEU A 133 5.30 6.06 -6.90
CA LEU A 133 5.81 5.50 -8.15
C LEU A 133 4.71 5.38 -9.20
N THR A 134 3.57 4.81 -8.80
CA THR A 134 2.42 4.61 -9.70
C THR A 134 1.81 5.95 -10.12
N LEU A 135 1.69 6.91 -9.19
CA LEU A 135 1.17 8.23 -9.50
C LEU A 135 2.08 8.99 -10.49
N ILE A 136 3.41 8.91 -10.32
CA ILE A 136 4.38 9.53 -11.24
C ILE A 136 4.11 9.04 -12.66
N VAL A 137 4.06 7.72 -12.85
CA VAL A 137 3.87 7.11 -14.17
C VAL A 137 2.47 7.42 -14.74
N ALA A 138 1.43 7.44 -13.90
CA ALA A 138 0.09 7.82 -14.33
C ALA A 138 0.02 9.29 -14.77
N GLU A 139 0.71 10.20 -14.08
CA GLU A 139 0.74 11.62 -14.40
C GLU A 139 1.57 11.95 -15.65
N THR A 140 2.57 11.14 -16.01
CA THR A 140 3.38 11.39 -17.21
C THR A 140 2.67 10.98 -18.50
N ILE A 141 1.73 10.04 -18.44
CA ILE A 141 1.05 9.50 -19.63
C ILE A 141 -0.25 10.25 -19.93
N SER A 142 -1.01 10.63 -18.90
CA SER A 142 -2.41 11.04 -19.08
C SER A 142 -2.90 12.09 -18.08
N ALA A 143 -2.08 13.09 -17.77
CA ALA A 143 -2.50 14.19 -16.92
C ALA A 143 -2.32 15.56 -17.60
N ASN A 144 -3.28 16.46 -17.36
CA ASN A 144 -3.20 17.87 -17.74
C ASN A 144 -2.65 18.77 -16.62
N ALA A 145 -2.35 18.17 -15.46
CA ALA A 145 -1.84 18.85 -14.27
C ALA A 145 -1.19 17.83 -13.33
N GLY A 146 -0.11 18.21 -12.65
CA GLY A 146 0.64 17.34 -11.75
C GLY A 146 2.14 17.54 -11.90
N ILE A 147 2.90 16.91 -11.00
CA ILE A 147 4.37 16.99 -11.06
C ILE A 147 4.87 16.09 -12.22
N GLY A 148 4.18 14.98 -12.51
CA GLY A 148 4.52 14.10 -13.63
C GLY A 148 4.26 14.78 -14.98
N TYR A 149 3.16 15.53 -15.08
CA TYR A 149 2.89 16.38 -16.24
C TYR A 149 3.95 17.48 -16.40
N LEU A 150 4.31 18.18 -15.32
CA LEU A 150 5.35 19.21 -15.35
C LEU A 150 6.69 18.66 -15.85
N ALA A 151 7.10 17.48 -15.35
CA ALA A 151 8.33 16.81 -15.79
C ALA A 151 8.28 16.41 -17.26
N MET A 152 7.13 15.90 -17.71
CA MET A 152 6.92 15.49 -19.10
C MET A 152 6.99 16.70 -20.05
N ASN A 153 6.30 17.79 -19.70
CA ASN A 153 6.29 19.02 -20.47
C ASN A 153 7.70 19.64 -20.56
N ALA A 154 8.39 19.75 -19.41
CA ALA A 154 9.77 20.24 -19.37
C ALA A 154 10.72 19.39 -20.22
N ARG A 155 10.54 18.07 -20.23
CA ARG A 155 11.32 17.15 -21.08
C ARG A 155 11.08 17.41 -22.56
N GLU A 156 9.84 17.67 -22.97
CA GLU A 156 9.48 17.98 -24.36
C GLU A 156 10.18 19.25 -24.85
N PHE A 157 10.31 20.25 -23.98
CA PHE A 157 11.05 21.49 -24.26
C PHE A 157 12.55 21.44 -23.92
N LEU A 158 13.09 20.26 -23.59
CA LEU A 158 14.50 20.04 -23.18
C LEU A 158 14.96 20.94 -22.00
N GLN A 159 14.01 21.41 -21.19
CA GLN A 159 14.25 22.22 -19.99
C GLN A 159 14.74 21.32 -18.85
N THR A 160 16.03 21.02 -18.89
CA THR A 160 16.66 20.06 -17.97
C THR A 160 16.62 20.55 -16.52
N ASP A 161 16.70 21.86 -16.31
CA ASP A 161 16.53 22.54 -15.03
C ASP A 161 15.17 22.23 -14.39
N VAL A 162 14.08 22.34 -15.14
CA VAL A 162 12.72 22.07 -14.64
C VAL A 162 12.51 20.57 -14.41
N VAL A 163 13.07 19.71 -15.26
CA VAL A 163 13.04 18.25 -15.05
C VAL A 163 13.73 17.86 -13.74
N VAL A 164 14.90 18.44 -13.44
CA VAL A 164 15.63 18.19 -12.19
C VAL A 164 14.82 18.66 -10.98
N VAL A 165 14.19 19.84 -11.05
CA VAL A 165 13.29 20.31 -9.99
C VAL A 165 12.13 19.33 -9.74
N ALA A 166 11.51 18.81 -10.80
CA ALA A 166 10.44 17.82 -10.67
C ALA A 166 10.91 16.52 -10.01
N ILE A 167 12.12 16.04 -10.33
CA ILE A 167 12.74 14.88 -9.69
C ILE A 167 12.98 15.14 -8.20
N ILE A 168 13.51 16.32 -7.85
CA ILE A 168 13.75 16.71 -6.45
C ILE A 168 12.43 16.77 -5.67
N LEU A 169 11.37 17.34 -6.26
CA LEU A 169 10.06 17.36 -5.63
C LEU A 169 9.54 15.95 -5.34
N TYR A 170 9.72 15.01 -6.27
CA TYR A 170 9.35 13.61 -6.03
C TYR A 170 10.23 12.92 -4.98
N ALA A 171 11.53 13.20 -4.95
CA ALA A 171 12.42 12.69 -3.90
C ALA A 171 11.99 13.18 -2.51
N ILE A 172 11.58 14.45 -2.39
CA ILE A 172 11.06 15.02 -1.15
C ILE A 172 9.73 14.33 -0.76
N LEU A 173 8.79 14.18 -1.69
CA LEU A 173 7.51 13.53 -1.42
C LEU A 173 7.68 12.05 -1.02
N GLY A 174 8.57 11.33 -1.70
CA GLY A 174 8.92 9.95 -1.35
C GLY A 174 9.55 9.86 0.03
N LYS A 175 10.48 10.75 0.36
CA LYS A 175 11.09 10.82 1.70
C LYS A 175 10.07 11.17 2.79
N LEU A 176 9.14 12.09 2.52
CA LEU A 176 8.07 12.42 3.45
C LEU A 176 7.14 11.23 3.70
N ALA A 177 6.82 10.47 2.65
CA ALA A 177 6.00 9.28 2.77
C ALA A 177 6.71 8.17 3.55
N ASP A 178 8.00 7.96 3.29
CA ASP A 178 8.80 6.99 4.04
C ASP A 178 8.90 7.40 5.52
N PHE A 179 9.16 8.69 5.81
CA PHE A 179 9.15 9.21 7.17
C PHE A 179 7.79 9.05 7.85
N SER A 180 6.68 9.31 7.13
CA SER A 180 5.33 9.12 7.65
C SER A 180 5.05 7.65 7.98
N ALA A 181 5.54 6.73 7.15
CA ALA A 181 5.40 5.30 7.36
C ALA A 181 6.19 4.85 8.60
N GLN A 182 7.44 5.29 8.73
CA GLN A 182 8.28 5.01 9.90
C GLN A 182 7.67 5.56 11.18
N LEU A 183 7.09 6.76 11.15
CA LEU A 183 6.40 7.34 12.31
C LEU A 183 5.16 6.52 12.69
N LEU A 184 4.35 6.12 11.71
CA LEU A 184 3.16 5.29 11.93
C LEU A 184 3.56 3.93 12.53
N GLU A 185 4.62 3.31 11.98
CA GLU A 185 5.21 2.06 12.43
C GLU A 185 5.68 2.16 13.88
N ARG A 186 6.42 3.20 14.24
CA ARG A 186 6.86 3.46 15.62
C ARG A 186 5.71 3.66 16.58
N VAL A 187 4.66 4.38 16.19
CA VAL A 187 3.51 4.63 17.08
C VAL A 187 2.70 3.35 17.30
N TRP A 188 2.47 2.55 16.26
CA TRP A 188 1.59 1.39 16.31
C TRP A 188 2.28 0.11 16.81
N LEU A 189 3.60 0.01 16.64
CA LEU A 189 4.42 -1.14 17.07
C LEU A 189 5.23 -0.89 18.33
N ARG A 190 4.98 0.22 19.04
CA ARG A 190 5.57 0.55 20.35
C ARG A 190 5.50 -0.57 21.40
N TRP A 191 4.56 -1.49 21.26
CA TRP A 191 4.36 -2.61 22.17
C TRP A 191 5.13 -3.88 21.78
N ASN A 192 5.71 -3.95 20.58
CA ASN A 192 6.37 -5.16 20.06
C ASN A 192 7.84 -5.23 20.54
N PRO A 193 8.24 -6.22 21.37
CA PRO A 193 9.58 -6.31 21.96
C PRO A 193 10.72 -6.41 20.94
N ALA A 194 10.44 -6.93 19.73
CA ALA A 194 11.43 -7.06 18.67
C ALA A 194 11.97 -5.71 18.16
N TYR A 195 11.21 -4.61 18.30
CA TYR A 195 11.65 -3.27 17.87
C TYR A 195 12.54 -2.57 18.91
N HIS A 196 12.35 -2.84 20.20
CA HIS A 196 13.18 -2.26 21.26
C HIS A 196 14.66 -2.69 21.17
N LEU A 197 14.94 -3.87 20.58
CA LEU A 197 16.31 -4.37 20.39
C LEU A 197 17.07 -3.66 19.24
N GLN A 198 16.37 -3.00 18.32
CA GLN A 198 17.01 -2.25 17.23
C GLN A 198 17.43 -0.84 17.66
N GLU A 199 16.66 -0.16 18.51
CA GLU A 199 17.06 1.12 19.12
C GLU A 199 18.18 0.98 20.16
N ALA A 200 18.33 -0.19 20.80
CA ALA A 200 19.42 -0.44 21.73
C ALA A 200 20.77 -0.73 21.05
N ASN A 201 20.77 -1.03 19.75
CA ASN A 201 21.95 -1.41 18.96
C ASN A 201 22.30 -0.40 17.85
N ALA A 202 21.59 0.73 17.77
CA ALA A 202 21.83 1.84 16.83
C ALA A 202 22.35 3.08 17.57
#